data_AF-A0A2D5HFI3-F1
#
_entry.id   AF-A0A2D5HFI3-F1
#
_cell.length_a   1.000
_cell.length_b   1.000
_cell.length_c   1.000
_cell.angle_alpha   90.00
_cell.angle_beta   90.00
_cell.angle_gamma   90.00
#
_symmetry.space_group_name_H-M   'P 1'
#
loop_
_entity.id
_entity.type
_entity.pdbx_description
1 polymer ?
#
loop_
_entity_poly.entity_id
_entity_poly.type
_entity_poly.pdbx_seq_one_letter_code
_entity_poly.pdbx_strand_id
1 'polypeptide(L)' 'EPTETESKAGLDRFIASLRSLAERAKAGDESLHSAPHFAPRRRLDETQAARKPVLVWQG' A
#
# COMPACT_ATOMS: atom_id res chain seq x y z
N GLU A 1 13.83 -3.56 -9.41
CA GLU A 1 14.58 -4.00 -8.22
C GLU A 1 15.83 -3.15 -8.04
N PRO A 2 16.07 -2.67 -6.81
CA PRO A 2 17.39 -2.46 -6.24
C PRO A 2 17.42 -3.05 -4.81
N THR A 3 17.75 -4.32 -4.64
CA THR A 3 17.71 -5.00 -3.32
C THR A 3 19.08 -5.08 -2.64
N GLU A 4 20.13 -4.58 -3.28
CA GLU A 4 21.52 -4.64 -2.80
C GLU A 4 21.90 -3.47 -1.88
N THR A 5 21.09 -2.40 -1.83
CA THR A 5 21.35 -1.20 -0.99
C THR A 5 20.60 -1.21 0.34
N GLU A 6 19.75 -2.20 0.59
CA GLU A 6 18.95 -2.26 1.82
C GLU A 6 19.77 -2.83 2.98
N SER A 7 19.89 -2.05 4.05
CA SER A 7 20.58 -2.50 5.26
C SER A 7 19.81 -3.63 5.97
N LYS A 8 20.51 -4.48 6.73
CA LYS A 8 19.89 -5.48 7.61
C LYS A 8 18.83 -4.86 8.53
N ALA A 9 19.10 -3.67 9.08
CA ALA A 9 18.13 -2.94 9.91
C ALA A 9 16.88 -2.49 9.12
N GLY A 10 17.02 -2.19 7.83
CA GLY A 10 15.89 -1.94 6.92
C GLY A 10 15.03 -3.19 6.76
N LEU A 11 15.66 -4.33 6.48
CA LEU A 11 14.99 -5.62 6.33
C LEU A 11 14.28 -6.06 7.62
N ASP A 12 14.94 -5.94 8.78
CA ASP A 12 14.35 -6.30 10.07
C ASP A 12 13.10 -5.45 10.37
N ARG A 13 13.13 -4.15 10.05
CA ARG A 13 11.96 -3.26 10.19
C ARG A 13 10.83 -3.63 9.23
N PHE A 14 11.16 -4.01 8.00
CA PHE A 14 10.16 -4.46 7.04
C PHE A 14 9.48 -5.76 7.51
N ILE A 15 10.27 -6.74 7.97
CA ILE A 15 9.76 -8.00 8.54
C ILE A 15 8.84 -7.74 9.73
N ALA A 16 9.25 -6.86 10.66
CA ALA A 16 8.44 -6.50 11.82
C ALA A 16 7.10 -5.86 11.41
N SER A 17 7.12 -4.99 10.40
CA SER A 17 5.92 -4.34 9.86
C SER A 17 4.95 -5.36 9.25
N LEU A 18 5.44 -6.30 8.44
CA LEU A 18 4.62 -7.37 7.86
C LEU A 18 4.04 -8.31 8.93
N ARG A 19 4.82 -8.64 9.95
CA ARG A 19 4.34 -9.46 11.08
C ARG A 19 3.18 -8.77 11.80
N SER A 20 3.31 -7.48 12.10
CA SER A 20 2.25 -6.69 12.72
C SER A 20 0.98 -6.66 11.85
N LEU A 21 1.13 -6.48 10.54
CA LEU A 21 0.01 -6.51 9.60
C LEU A 21 -0.71 -7.86 9.61
N ALA A 22 0.05 -8.96 9.58
CA ALA A 22 -0.51 -10.31 9.59
C ALA A 22 -1.31 -10.61 10.86
N GLU A 23 -0.81 -10.19 12.03
CA GLU A 23 -1.53 -10.40 13.30
C GLU A 23 -2.80 -9.55 13.38
N ARG A 24 -2.77 -8.30 12.91
CA ARG A 24 -3.98 -7.45 12.83
C ARG A 24 -5.02 -8.00 11.86
N ALA A 25 -4.58 -8.53 10.71
CA ALA A 25 -5.47 -9.15 9.74
C ALA A 25 -6.15 -10.40 10.33
N LYS A 26 -5.39 -11.26 11.03
CA LYS A 26 -5.96 -12.43 11.74
C LYS A 26 -6.94 -12.03 12.83
N ALA A 27 -6.69 -10.89 13.50
CA ALA A 27 -7.56 -10.35 14.53
C ALA A 27 -8.83 -9.67 13.98
N GLY A 28 -9.01 -9.60 12.65
CA GLY A 28 -10.20 -9.02 12.03
C GLY A 28 -10.22 -7.49 12.00
N ASP A 29 -9.04 -6.86 11.87
CA ASP A 29 -8.94 -5.41 11.79
C ASP A 29 -9.47 -4.85 10.46
N GLU A 30 -10.72 -4.38 10.48
CA GLU A 30 -11.43 -3.77 9.34
C GLU A 30 -10.74 -2.52 8.77
N SER A 31 -9.89 -1.83 9.56
CA SER A 31 -9.19 -0.63 9.11
C SER A 31 -8.20 -0.91 7.97
N LEU A 32 -7.81 -2.19 7.79
CA LEU A 32 -6.93 -2.64 6.72
C LEU A 32 -7.57 -2.54 5.33
N HIS A 33 -8.90 -2.67 5.23
CA HIS A 33 -9.61 -2.56 3.95
C HIS A 33 -9.66 -1.13 3.41
N SER A 34 -9.73 -0.16 4.32
CA SER A 34 -9.84 1.27 4.01
C SER A 34 -8.49 1.99 3.90
N ALA A 35 -7.39 1.29 4.19
CA ALA A 35 -6.04 1.80 3.96
C ALA A 35 -5.80 2.12 2.46
N PRO A 36 -4.95 3.11 2.14
CA PRO A 36 -4.14 3.94 3.02
C PRO A 36 -4.87 5.19 3.55
N HIS A 37 -4.58 5.57 4.80
CA HIS A 37 -5.25 6.68 5.50
C HIS A 37 -4.50 8.01 5.42
N PHE A 38 -3.17 7.96 5.41
CA PHE A 38 -2.29 9.15 5.44
C PHE A 38 -1.51 9.37 4.14
N ALA A 39 -1.73 8.52 3.13
CA ALA A 39 -1.15 8.73 1.82
C ALA A 39 -1.78 9.97 1.16
N PRO A 40 -1.04 10.73 0.34
CA PRO A 40 -1.56 11.91 -0.36
C PRO A 40 -2.73 11.58 -1.30
N ARG A 41 -2.92 10.31 -1.63
CA ARG A 41 -4.09 9.79 -2.36
C ARG A 41 -4.59 8.51 -1.70
N ARG A 42 -5.91 8.36 -1.64
CA ARG A 42 -6.60 7.12 -1.20
C ARG A 42 -6.53 6.05 -2.28
N ARG A 43 -7.07 4.86 -1.97
CA ARG A 43 -7.23 3.76 -2.92
C ARG A 43 -7.94 4.26 -4.19
N LEU A 44 -7.31 4.01 -5.35
CA LEU A 44 -7.83 4.43 -6.65
C LEU A 44 -8.99 3.54 -7.08
N ASP A 45 -9.95 4.12 -7.80
CA ASP A 45 -11.01 3.36 -8.47
C ASP A 45 -10.50 2.83 -9.81
N GLU A 46 -9.83 1.68 -9.76
CA GLU A 46 -9.29 0.99 -10.94
C GLU A 46 -10.40 0.61 -11.94
N THR A 47 -11.61 0.33 -11.46
CA THR A 47 -12.75 -0.03 -12.33
C THR A 47 -13.21 1.16 -13.15
N GLN A 48 -13.34 2.32 -12.51
CA GLN A 48 -13.66 3.56 -13.21
C GLN A 48 -12.53 3.95 -14.17
N ALA A 49 -11.27 3.85 -13.73
CA ALA A 49 -10.12 4.17 -14.58
C ALA A 49 -10.06 3.30 -15.84
N ALA A 50 -10.37 1.99 -15.72
CA ALA A 50 -10.43 1.09 -16.87
C ALA A 50 -11.62 1.37 -17.80
N ARG A 51 -12.78 1.76 -17.25
CA ARG A 51 -14.00 2.03 -18.04
C ARG A 51 -14.05 3.42 -18.66
N LYS A 52 -13.37 4.40 -18.08
CA LYS A 52 -13.33 5.80 -18.51
C LYS A 52 -11.91 6.37 -18.38
N PRO A 53 -10.95 5.88 -19.18
CA PRO A 53 -9.56 6.29 -19.05
C PRO A 53 -9.37 7.74 -19.50
N VAL A 54 -8.76 8.56 -18.66
CA VAL A 54 -8.24 9.89 -19.01
C VAL A 54 -6.78 9.74 -19.36
N LEU A 55 -6.46 9.72 -20.66
CA LEU A 55 -5.12 9.44 -21.19
C LEU A 55 -4.32 10.70 -21.52
N VAL A 56 -4.94 11.87 -21.45
CA VAL A 56 -4.32 13.16 -21.75
C VAL A 56 -4.49 14.10 -20.57
N TRP A 57 -3.45 14.90 -20.31
CA TRP A 57 -3.50 15.94 -19.29
C TRP A 57 -4.25 17.16 -19.83
N GLN A 58 -5.24 17.64 -19.07
CA GLN A 58 -5.89 18.93 -19.30
C GLN A 58 -5.51 19.83 -18.13
N GLY A 59 -4.68 20.83 -18.41
CA GLY A 59 -4.23 21.84 -17.46
C GLY A 59 -5.20 23.01 -17.36
#